data_AF-A0A411FSL5-F1
#
_entry.id   AF-A0A411FSL5-F1
#
_cell.length_a   1.000
_cell.length_b   1.000
_cell.length_c   1.000
_cell.angle_alpha   90.00
_cell.angle_beta   90.00
_cell.angle_gamma   90.00
#
_symmetry.space_group_name_H-M   'P 1'
#
loop_
_entity.id
_entity.type
_entity.pdbx_description
1 polymer ?
#
loop_
_entity_poly.entity_id
_entity_poly.type
_entity_poly.pdbx_seq_one_letter_code
_entity_poly.pdbx_strand_id
1 'polypeptide(L)'
;MLNQLPVWTIAFIFTFIFVLLCIAIYQSYNFIVKSFNKENKEYITIVDRLGSILPYWLPLLEGLQNFGQQILPDYPFSLMSIYKKTLMPIVIFYVTNPALAFIIFFVLYYLFVRTKSPVPNRPFIRFNVLQSILLFLINSLLGATFRALPIEFRMSLYGLMVCNTLFWFVLSTIVYSVIKSIEGKYAKIPVISQAVRIQIDNQL
;
A
#
# COMPACT_ATOMS: atom_id res chain seq x y z
N MET A 1 -4.99 -30.68 17.80
CA MET A 1 -5.75 -30.83 19.06
C MET A 1 -7.05 -29.98 19.11
N LEU A 2 -7.50 -29.36 17.99
CA LEU A 2 -8.76 -28.59 17.90
C LEU A 2 -9.97 -29.41 17.39
N ASN A 3 -9.76 -30.62 16.87
CA ASN A 3 -10.81 -31.43 16.23
C ASN A 3 -11.73 -32.21 17.19
N GLN A 4 -11.55 -32.10 18.51
CA GLN A 4 -12.37 -32.80 19.51
C GLN A 4 -13.38 -31.89 20.21
N LEU A 5 -13.38 -30.60 19.92
CA LEU A 5 -14.33 -29.65 20.51
C LEU A 5 -15.63 -29.62 19.68
N PRO A 6 -16.80 -29.58 20.32
CA PRO A 6 -18.07 -29.45 19.60
C PRO A 6 -18.05 -28.20 18.74
N VAL A 7 -18.48 -28.31 17.48
CA VAL A 7 -18.44 -27.23 16.47
C VAL A 7 -19.02 -25.92 17.00
N TRP A 8 -20.07 -26.00 17.82
CA TRP A 8 -20.69 -24.85 18.49
C TRP A 8 -19.73 -24.08 19.39
N THR A 9 -18.89 -24.75 20.17
CA THR A 9 -17.92 -24.09 21.07
C THR A 9 -16.84 -23.37 20.28
N ILE A 10 -16.39 -23.95 19.17
CA ILE A 10 -15.44 -23.32 18.26
C ILE A 10 -16.07 -22.06 17.65
N ALA A 11 -17.32 -22.14 17.19
CA ALA A 11 -18.05 -20.99 16.65
C ALA A 11 -18.21 -19.85 17.67
N PHE A 12 -18.57 -20.16 18.92
CA PHE A 12 -18.67 -19.17 20.00
C PHE A 12 -17.32 -18.49 20.30
N ILE A 13 -16.23 -19.24 20.27
CA ILE A 13 -14.89 -18.67 20.48
C ILE A 13 -14.52 -17.73 19.33
N PHE A 14 -14.76 -18.12 18.07
CA PHE A 14 -14.48 -17.28 16.91
C PHE A 14 -15.31 -15.98 16.91
N THR A 15 -16.60 -16.06 17.22
CA THR A 15 -17.46 -14.87 17.29
C THR A 15 -17.02 -13.96 18.42
N PHE A 16 -16.67 -14.51 19.59
CA PHE A 16 -16.16 -13.72 20.71
C PHE A 16 -14.84 -13.02 20.38
N ILE A 17 -13.89 -13.71 19.75
CA ILE A 17 -12.63 -13.13 19.26
C ILE A 17 -12.91 -12.02 18.26
N PHE A 18 -13.83 -12.23 17.31
CA PHE A 18 -14.18 -11.23 16.30
C PHE A 18 -14.75 -9.95 16.95
N VAL A 19 -15.65 -10.09 17.93
CA VAL A 19 -16.22 -8.96 18.67
C VAL A 19 -15.12 -8.19 19.43
N LEU A 20 -14.22 -8.88 20.11
CA LEU A 20 -13.08 -8.25 20.79
C LEU A 20 -12.17 -7.49 19.81
N LEU A 21 -11.95 -8.06 18.61
CA LEU A 21 -11.17 -7.44 17.54
C LEU A 21 -11.84 -6.16 17.04
N CYS A 22 -13.16 -6.19 16.82
CA CYS A 22 -13.94 -5.00 16.45
C CYS A 22 -13.87 -3.90 17.52
N ILE A 23 -13.98 -4.25 18.81
CA ILE A 23 -13.87 -3.30 19.92
C ILE A 23 -12.47 -2.69 19.98
N ALA A 24 -11.42 -3.51 19.85
CA ALA A 24 -10.05 -3.03 19.82
C ALA A 24 -9.78 -2.08 18.64
N ILE A 25 -10.31 -2.39 17.44
CA ILE A 25 -10.25 -1.52 16.26
C ILE A 25 -10.97 -0.19 16.54
N TYR A 26 -12.16 -0.22 17.14
CA TYR A 26 -12.91 0.99 17.45
C TYR A 26 -12.20 1.87 18.50
N GLN A 27 -11.63 1.28 19.54
CA GLN A 27 -10.87 2.00 20.56
C GLN A 27 -9.60 2.63 19.98
N SER A 28 -8.86 1.88 19.17
CA SER A 28 -7.66 2.40 18.51
C SER A 28 -8.00 3.54 17.55
N TYR A 29 -9.09 3.43 16.78
CA TYR A 29 -9.61 4.51 15.95
C TYR A 29 -9.91 5.77 16.77
N ASN A 30 -10.68 5.66 17.86
CA ASN A 30 -11.03 6.80 18.70
C ASN A 30 -9.78 7.43 19.36
N PHE A 31 -8.82 6.62 19.79
CA PHE A 31 -7.55 7.09 20.34
C PHE A 31 -6.76 7.91 19.31
N ILE A 32 -6.64 7.39 18.08
CA ILE A 32 -5.96 8.05 16.98
C ILE A 32 -6.63 9.40 16.65
N VAL A 33 -7.95 9.42 16.48
CA VAL A 33 -8.71 10.64 16.17
C VAL A 33 -8.57 11.68 17.27
N LYS A 34 -8.65 11.27 18.54
CA LYS A 34 -8.50 12.17 19.68
C LYS A 34 -7.08 12.76 19.75
N SER A 35 -6.06 11.97 19.43
CA SER A 35 -4.67 12.43 19.32
C SER A 35 -4.53 13.50 18.23
N PHE A 36 -5.06 13.23 17.04
CA PHE A 36 -4.98 14.15 15.91
C PHE A 36 -5.71 15.47 16.10
N ASN A 37 -6.83 15.48 16.82
CA ASN A 37 -7.60 16.69 17.13
C ASN A 37 -6.94 17.58 18.19
N LYS A 38 -6.05 17.02 19.02
CA LYS A 38 -5.39 17.77 20.10
C LYS A 38 -4.17 18.57 19.62
N GLU A 39 -3.57 18.16 18.50
CA GLU A 39 -2.33 18.74 17.98
C GLU A 39 -2.58 19.78 16.88
N ASN A 40 -1.77 20.84 16.84
CA ASN A 40 -1.88 21.87 15.80
C ASN A 40 -1.62 21.27 14.41
N LYS A 41 -2.47 21.65 13.44
CA LYS A 41 -2.39 21.18 12.04
C LYS A 41 -1.16 21.67 11.27
N GLU A 42 -0.39 22.59 11.85
CA GLU A 42 0.72 23.27 11.16
C GLU A 42 2.03 22.48 11.16
N TYR A 43 2.24 21.54 12.11
CA TYR A 43 3.49 20.78 12.21
C TYR A 43 3.30 19.29 11.89
N ILE A 44 4.28 18.72 11.18
CA ILE A 44 4.29 17.31 10.79
C ILE A 44 4.83 16.49 11.96
N THR A 45 3.96 15.68 12.58
CA THR A 45 4.31 14.88 13.76
C THR A 45 4.94 13.55 13.38
N ILE A 46 5.52 12.83 14.34
CA ILE A 46 6.04 11.48 14.12
C ILE A 46 4.90 10.54 13.68
N VAL A 47 3.70 10.74 14.21
CA VAL A 47 2.50 9.98 13.82
C VAL A 47 2.13 10.26 12.36
N ASP A 48 2.21 11.52 11.92
CA ASP A 48 1.99 11.89 10.52
C ASP A 48 2.99 11.21 9.58
N ARG A 49 4.27 11.12 9.99
CA ARG A 49 5.33 10.46 9.21
C ARG A 49 5.11 8.97 9.08
N LEU A 50 4.86 8.27 10.20
CA LEU A 50 4.60 6.84 10.19
C LEU A 50 3.30 6.50 9.45
N GLY A 51 2.24 7.28 9.66
CA GLY A 51 0.97 7.13 8.95
C GLY A 51 1.08 7.35 7.45
N SER A 52 2.03 8.18 7.00
CA SER A 52 2.27 8.44 5.58
C SER A 52 3.05 7.33 4.86
N ILE A 53 3.72 6.43 5.60
CA ILE A 53 4.46 5.30 5.01
C ILE A 53 3.53 4.15 4.65
N LEU A 54 2.52 3.89 5.49
CA LEU A 54 1.58 2.76 5.33
C LEU A 54 0.90 2.70 3.96
N PRO A 55 0.39 3.81 3.38
CA PRO A 55 -0.26 3.76 2.07
C PRO A 55 0.66 3.20 0.98
N TYR A 56 1.97 3.45 1.02
CA TYR A 56 2.91 3.03 -0.03
C TYR A 56 3.13 1.51 -0.10
N TRP A 57 2.65 0.75 0.90
CA TRP A 57 2.62 -0.71 0.82
C TRP A 57 1.70 -1.23 -0.29
N LEU A 58 0.62 -0.50 -0.62
CA LEU A 58 -0.30 -0.89 -1.69
C LEU A 58 0.38 -0.89 -3.09
N PRO A 59 0.98 0.20 -3.57
CA PRO A 59 1.70 0.19 -4.85
C PRO A 59 2.93 -0.73 -4.84
N LEU A 60 3.54 -0.97 -3.68
CA LEU A 60 4.66 -1.92 -3.54
C LEU A 60 4.23 -3.33 -3.86
N LEU A 61 3.14 -3.78 -3.23
CA LEU A 61 2.58 -5.10 -3.45
C LEU A 61 2.13 -5.29 -4.90
N GLU A 62 1.43 -4.30 -5.44
CA GLU A 62 0.98 -4.32 -6.83
C GLU A 62 2.16 -4.46 -7.81
N GLY A 63 3.24 -3.70 -7.61
CA GLY A 63 4.42 -3.82 -8.47
C GLY A 63 5.21 -5.12 -8.27
N LEU A 64 5.32 -5.64 -7.03
CA LEU A 64 5.93 -6.94 -6.76
C LEU A 64 5.15 -8.09 -7.41
N GLN A 65 3.82 -8.04 -7.37
CA GLN A 65 2.97 -8.99 -8.07
C GLN A 65 3.15 -8.90 -9.59
N ASN A 66 3.14 -7.68 -10.15
CA ASN A 66 3.11 -7.48 -11.60
C ASN A 66 4.46 -7.75 -12.28
N PHE A 67 5.57 -7.35 -11.66
CA PHE A 67 6.90 -7.42 -12.28
C PHE A 67 7.87 -8.33 -11.52
N GLY A 68 7.73 -8.39 -10.19
CA GLY A 68 8.69 -9.08 -9.33
C GLY A 68 8.82 -10.58 -9.63
N GLN A 69 7.71 -11.27 -9.90
CA GLN A 69 7.75 -12.72 -10.16
C GLN A 69 8.60 -13.10 -11.38
N GLN A 70 8.67 -12.24 -12.40
CA GLN A 70 9.37 -12.54 -13.63
C GLN A 70 10.87 -12.24 -13.56
N ILE A 71 11.25 -11.18 -12.84
CA ILE A 71 12.64 -10.67 -12.82
C ILE A 71 13.43 -11.10 -11.57
N LEU A 72 12.79 -11.34 -10.42
CA LEU A 72 13.51 -11.73 -9.21
C LEU A 72 14.30 -13.06 -9.31
N PRO A 73 13.87 -14.06 -10.09
CA PRO A 73 14.67 -15.27 -10.33
C PRO A 73 16.05 -14.99 -10.94
N ASP A 74 16.19 -13.91 -11.70
CA ASP A 74 17.45 -13.54 -12.37
C ASP A 74 18.39 -12.71 -11.47
N TYR A 75 17.94 -12.33 -10.27
CA TYR A 75 18.75 -11.56 -9.32
C TYR A 75 19.66 -12.47 -8.47
N PRO A 76 20.73 -11.90 -7.87
CA PRO A 76 21.62 -12.65 -6.99
C PRO A 76 20.89 -13.40 -5.88
N PHE A 77 21.38 -14.61 -5.56
CA PHE A 77 20.73 -15.53 -4.61
C PHE A 77 20.49 -14.91 -3.22
N SER A 78 21.41 -14.05 -2.76
CA SER A 78 21.27 -13.34 -1.48
C SER A 78 20.02 -12.45 -1.42
N LEU A 79 19.76 -11.69 -2.48
CA LEU A 79 18.60 -10.80 -2.58
C LEU A 79 17.30 -11.60 -2.72
N MET A 80 17.33 -12.65 -3.53
CA MET A 80 16.21 -13.58 -3.68
C MET A 80 15.85 -14.25 -2.35
N SER A 81 16.84 -14.65 -1.54
CA SER A 81 16.61 -15.24 -0.21
C SER A 81 15.91 -14.28 0.74
N ILE A 82 16.34 -13.01 0.77
CA ILE A 82 15.70 -11.96 1.60
C ILE A 82 14.26 -11.74 1.16
N TYR A 83 14.01 -11.63 -0.14
CA TYR A 83 12.66 -11.48 -0.68
C TYR A 83 11.76 -12.67 -0.29
N LYS A 84 12.23 -13.90 -0.51
CA LYS A 84 11.48 -15.13 -0.19
C LYS A 84 11.11 -15.21 1.29
N LYS A 85 11.99 -14.76 2.18
CA LYS A 85 11.76 -14.81 3.63
C LYS A 85 10.87 -13.68 4.15
N THR A 86 10.90 -12.50 3.52
CA THR A 86 10.23 -11.30 4.06
C THR A 86 8.97 -10.93 3.28
N LEU A 87 9.10 -10.61 2.00
CA LEU A 87 8.02 -10.04 1.18
C LEU A 87 7.16 -11.11 0.50
N MET A 88 7.76 -12.23 0.09
CA MET A 88 7.05 -13.27 -0.67
C MET A 88 5.77 -13.78 0.01
N PRO A 89 5.72 -14.06 1.32
CA PRO A 89 4.47 -14.51 1.95
C PRO A 89 3.35 -13.47 1.86
N ILE A 90 3.70 -12.19 1.99
CA ILE A 90 2.75 -11.08 1.94
C ILE A 90 2.28 -10.86 0.50
N VAL A 91 3.20 -10.96 -0.48
CA VAL A 91 2.86 -10.90 -1.91
C VAL A 91 1.94 -12.06 -2.30
N ILE A 92 2.23 -13.29 -1.86
CA ILE A 92 1.37 -14.45 -2.13
C ILE A 92 -0.02 -14.22 -1.55
N PHE A 93 -0.13 -13.77 -0.30
CA PHE A 93 -1.42 -13.45 0.31
C PHE A 93 -2.19 -12.37 -0.45
N TYR A 94 -1.51 -11.35 -0.95
CA TYR A 94 -2.10 -10.30 -1.78
C TYR A 94 -2.59 -10.85 -3.13
N VAL A 95 -1.77 -11.67 -3.82
CA VAL A 95 -2.11 -12.26 -5.13
C VAL A 95 -3.28 -13.24 -5.01
N THR A 96 -3.35 -14.04 -3.95
CA THR A 96 -4.43 -15.03 -3.75
C THR A 96 -5.76 -14.39 -3.41
N ASN A 97 -5.77 -13.14 -2.95
CA ASN A 97 -6.98 -12.40 -2.60
C ASN A 97 -7.11 -11.14 -3.44
N PRO A 98 -7.51 -11.25 -4.73
CA PRO A 98 -7.52 -10.11 -5.67
C PRO A 98 -8.43 -8.96 -5.22
N ALA A 99 -9.45 -9.23 -4.40
CA ALA A 99 -10.32 -8.20 -3.83
C ALA A 99 -9.61 -7.30 -2.80
N LEU A 100 -8.50 -7.74 -2.19
CA LEU A 100 -7.80 -6.96 -1.16
C LEU A 100 -7.27 -5.63 -1.70
N ALA A 101 -6.69 -5.62 -2.91
CA ALA A 101 -6.20 -4.42 -3.56
C ALA A 101 -7.29 -3.34 -3.63
N PHE A 102 -8.47 -3.75 -4.09
CA PHE A 102 -9.65 -2.90 -4.21
C PHE A 102 -10.16 -2.44 -2.85
N ILE A 103 -10.29 -3.35 -1.88
CA ILE A 103 -10.73 -3.01 -0.51
C ILE A 103 -9.78 -2.00 0.14
N ILE A 104 -8.47 -2.25 0.08
CA ILE A 104 -7.46 -1.35 0.65
C ILE A 104 -7.50 0.02 -0.01
N PHE A 105 -7.66 0.08 -1.34
CA PHE A 105 -7.84 1.34 -2.06
C PHE A 105 -9.03 2.15 -1.50
N PHE A 106 -10.21 1.53 -1.36
CA PHE A 106 -11.39 2.23 -0.83
C PHE A 106 -11.23 2.61 0.63
N VAL A 107 -10.61 1.76 1.45
CA VAL A 107 -10.32 2.07 2.85
C VAL A 107 -9.39 3.28 2.96
N LEU A 108 -8.29 3.32 2.21
CA LEU A 108 -7.37 4.47 2.19
C LEU A 108 -8.07 5.74 1.72
N TYR A 109 -8.86 5.66 0.64
CA TYR A 109 -9.60 6.80 0.11
C TYR A 109 -10.65 7.33 1.11
N TYR A 110 -11.45 6.43 1.69
CA TYR A 110 -12.50 6.78 2.64
C TYR A 110 -11.94 7.39 3.92
N LEU A 111 -10.85 6.83 4.45
CA LEU A 111 -10.26 7.25 5.72
C LEU A 111 -9.52 8.59 5.63
N PHE A 112 -8.82 8.87 4.52
CA PHE A 112 -7.88 10.00 4.48
C PHE A 112 -8.15 11.04 3.38
N VAL A 113 -8.88 10.69 2.32
CA VAL A 113 -9.03 11.56 1.14
C VAL A 113 -10.39 12.27 1.11
N ARG A 114 -11.46 11.59 1.53
CA ARG A 114 -12.82 12.12 1.49
C ARG A 114 -12.96 13.43 2.29
N THR A 115 -13.71 14.41 1.78
CA THR A 115 -13.93 15.71 2.44
C THR A 115 -14.53 15.60 3.85
N LYS A 116 -15.41 14.62 4.08
CA LYS A 116 -15.93 14.24 5.39
C LYS A 116 -15.29 12.93 5.86
N SER A 117 -13.96 12.89 5.90
CA SER A 117 -13.20 11.73 6.34
C SER A 117 -13.40 11.49 7.84
N PRO A 118 -13.41 10.23 8.30
CA PRO A 118 -13.41 9.91 9.72
C PRO A 118 -12.13 10.38 10.44
N VAL A 119 -10.99 10.34 9.74
CA VAL A 119 -9.70 10.81 10.27
C VAL A 119 -9.59 12.33 10.12
N PRO A 120 -9.06 13.07 11.12
CA PRO A 120 -8.88 14.51 11.02
C PRO A 120 -8.02 14.93 9.82
N ASN A 121 -8.37 16.04 9.20
CA ASN A 121 -7.70 16.54 8.01
C ASN A 121 -6.25 16.92 8.31
N ARG A 122 -5.31 16.09 7.84
CA ARG A 122 -3.85 16.29 7.88
C ARG A 122 -3.34 16.34 6.43
N PRO A 123 -2.95 17.53 5.92
CA PRO A 123 -2.52 17.68 4.52
C PRO A 123 -1.36 16.77 4.12
N PHE A 124 -0.41 16.54 5.04
CA PHE A 124 0.75 15.69 4.81
C PHE A 124 0.37 14.22 4.56
N ILE A 125 -0.49 13.64 5.40
CA ILE A 125 -0.96 12.27 5.22
C ILE A 125 -1.82 12.18 3.95
N ARG A 126 -2.73 13.13 3.75
CA ARG A 126 -3.63 13.15 2.58
C ARG A 126 -2.84 13.17 1.26
N PHE A 127 -1.77 13.97 1.20
CA PHE A 127 -0.87 13.99 0.05
C PHE A 127 -0.22 12.62 -0.19
N ASN A 128 0.37 12.00 0.83
CA ASN A 128 1.05 10.71 0.69
C ASN A 128 0.07 9.58 0.34
N VAL A 129 -1.15 9.60 0.89
CA VAL A 129 -2.21 8.65 0.53
C VAL A 129 -2.61 8.81 -0.93
N LEU A 130 -2.88 10.03 -1.40
CA LEU A 130 -3.22 10.29 -2.80
C LEU A 130 -2.09 9.91 -3.75
N GLN A 131 -0.84 10.23 -3.39
CA GLN A 131 0.32 9.85 -4.19
C GLN A 131 0.49 8.33 -4.27
N SER A 132 0.30 7.62 -3.15
CA SER A 132 0.34 6.17 -3.14
C SER A 132 -0.78 5.55 -3.99
N ILE A 133 -2.00 6.07 -3.89
CA ILE A 133 -3.14 5.63 -4.70
C ILE A 133 -2.84 5.84 -6.19
N LEU A 134 -2.29 6.99 -6.57
CA LEU A 134 -1.93 7.27 -7.96
C LEU A 134 -0.84 6.32 -8.47
N LEU A 135 0.20 6.07 -7.66
CA LEU A 135 1.23 5.08 -7.99
C LEU A 135 0.65 3.67 -8.12
N PHE A 136 -0.32 3.29 -7.29
CA PHE A 136 -1.01 2.01 -7.38
C PHE A 136 -1.74 1.87 -8.71
N LEU A 137 -2.51 2.89 -9.11
CA LEU A 137 -3.22 2.90 -10.39
C LEU A 137 -2.26 2.82 -11.59
N ILE A 138 -1.15 3.57 -11.54
CA ILE A 138 -0.10 3.52 -12.57
C ILE A 138 0.51 2.13 -12.66
N ASN A 139 0.88 1.53 -11.52
CA ASN A 139 1.49 0.20 -11.48
C ASN A 139 0.53 -0.89 -11.98
N SER A 140 -0.75 -0.78 -11.63
CA SER A 140 -1.78 -1.71 -12.09
C SER A 140 -2.00 -1.60 -13.60
N LEU A 141 -2.05 -0.37 -14.14
CA LEU A 141 -2.17 -0.12 -15.57
C LEU A 141 -0.95 -0.65 -16.35
N LEU A 142 0.26 -0.36 -15.87
CA LEU A 142 1.50 -0.84 -16.49
C LEU A 142 1.59 -2.37 -16.45
N GLY A 143 1.23 -2.99 -15.32
CA GLY A 143 1.20 -4.44 -15.16
C GLY A 143 0.17 -5.10 -16.08
N ALA A 144 -1.05 -4.55 -16.16
CA ALA A 144 -2.08 -5.02 -17.09
C ALA A 144 -1.65 -4.88 -18.55
N THR A 145 -1.04 -3.75 -18.91
CA THR A 145 -0.53 -3.49 -20.26
C THR A 145 0.57 -4.48 -20.63
N PHE A 146 1.54 -4.68 -19.74
CA PHE A 146 2.62 -5.64 -19.97
C PHE A 146 2.09 -7.08 -20.13
N ARG A 147 1.11 -7.49 -19.30
CA ARG A 147 0.43 -8.79 -19.44
C ARG A 147 -0.44 -8.93 -20.69
N ALA A 148 -0.86 -7.83 -21.32
CA ALA A 148 -1.56 -7.88 -22.59
C ALA A 148 -0.63 -8.10 -23.79
N LEU A 149 0.68 -7.88 -23.63
CA LEU A 149 1.66 -8.11 -24.70
C LEU A 149 1.83 -9.61 -25.02
N PRO A 150 2.23 -9.95 -26.26
CA PRO A 150 2.47 -11.34 -26.67
C PRO A 150 3.49 -12.05 -25.77
N ILE A 151 3.32 -13.36 -25.55
CA ILE A 151 4.19 -14.15 -24.67
C ILE A 151 5.63 -14.19 -25.19
N GLU A 152 5.80 -14.20 -26.52
CA GLU A 152 7.07 -14.17 -27.22
C GLU A 152 7.84 -12.90 -26.86
N PHE A 153 7.14 -11.76 -26.81
CA PHE A 153 7.74 -10.49 -26.41
C PHE A 153 8.09 -10.51 -24.92
N ARG A 154 7.17 -10.91 -24.03
CA ARG A 154 7.39 -10.88 -22.58
C ARG A 154 8.58 -11.72 -22.13
N MET A 155 8.77 -12.87 -22.75
CA MET A 155 9.88 -13.80 -22.44
C MET A 155 11.16 -13.49 -23.23
N SER A 156 11.11 -12.55 -24.19
CA SER A 156 12.29 -12.08 -24.89
C SER A 156 13.18 -11.23 -23.99
N LEU A 157 14.44 -11.06 -24.40
CA LEU A 157 15.41 -10.19 -23.75
C LEU A 157 14.88 -8.75 -23.60
N TYR A 158 14.19 -8.23 -24.63
CA TYR A 158 13.56 -6.90 -24.59
C TYR A 158 12.40 -6.83 -23.59
N GLY A 159 11.57 -7.88 -23.52
CA GLY A 159 10.48 -7.97 -22.55
C GLY A 159 10.99 -7.97 -21.11
N LEU A 160 12.04 -8.74 -20.84
CA LEU A 160 12.70 -8.78 -19.53
C LEU A 160 13.35 -7.43 -19.18
N MET A 161 13.99 -6.75 -20.13
CA MET A 161 14.53 -5.41 -19.93
C MET A 161 13.43 -4.41 -19.53
N VAL A 162 12.31 -4.39 -20.26
CA VAL A 162 11.17 -3.52 -19.94
C VAL A 162 10.61 -3.86 -18.55
N CYS A 163 10.38 -5.15 -18.28
CA CYS A 163 9.86 -5.61 -16.98
C CYS A 163 10.79 -5.18 -15.83
N ASN A 164 12.10 -5.31 -16.01
CA ASN A 164 13.10 -4.89 -15.03
C ASN A 164 13.10 -3.36 -14.83
N THR A 165 13.00 -2.56 -15.90
CA THR A 165 12.87 -1.10 -15.80
C THR A 165 11.61 -0.70 -15.03
N LEU A 166 10.47 -1.33 -15.33
CA LEU A 166 9.22 -1.09 -14.61
C LEU A 166 9.32 -1.48 -13.13
N PHE A 167 9.98 -2.59 -12.82
CA PHE A 167 10.24 -2.99 -11.45
C PHE A 167 11.09 -1.95 -10.69
N TRP A 168 12.16 -1.46 -11.30
CA TRP A 168 12.98 -0.39 -10.73
C TRP A 168 12.24 0.92 -10.57
N PHE A 169 11.35 1.27 -11.51
CA PHE A 169 10.47 2.42 -11.37
C PHE A 169 9.61 2.30 -10.10
N VAL A 170 8.99 1.14 -9.87
CA VAL A 170 8.20 0.89 -8.64
C VAL A 170 9.07 1.04 -7.39
N LEU A 171 10.18 0.30 -7.31
CA LEU A 171 11.03 0.31 -6.12
C LEU A 171 11.57 1.72 -5.83
N SER A 172 12.06 2.41 -6.85
CA SER A 172 12.69 3.73 -6.68
C SER A 172 11.68 4.78 -6.23
N THR A 173 10.49 4.80 -6.83
CA THR A 173 9.43 5.77 -6.46
C THR A 173 8.92 5.54 -5.04
N ILE A 174 8.78 4.28 -4.62
CA ILE A 174 8.32 3.92 -3.28
C ILE A 174 9.40 4.23 -2.25
N VAL A 175 10.63 3.77 -2.45
CA VAL A 175 11.75 4.04 -1.53
C VAL A 175 11.96 5.54 -1.37
N TYR A 176 11.95 6.31 -2.46
CA TYR A 176 12.04 7.76 -2.42
C TYR A 176 10.91 8.40 -1.60
N SER A 177 9.68 7.92 -1.79
CA SER A 177 8.51 8.45 -1.07
C SER A 177 8.54 8.12 0.42
N VAL A 178 9.01 6.92 0.78
CA VAL A 178 9.17 6.50 2.18
C VAL A 178 10.26 7.32 2.86
N ILE A 179 11.42 7.50 2.23
CA ILE A 179 12.51 8.34 2.77
C ILE A 179 12.00 9.77 3.02
N LYS A 180 11.29 10.36 2.05
CA LYS A 180 10.74 11.70 2.21
C LYS A 180 9.66 11.77 3.29
N SER A 181 8.85 10.72 3.45
CA SER A 181 7.89 10.61 4.55
C SER A 181 8.57 10.60 5.92
N ILE A 182 9.69 9.87 6.07
CA ILE A 182 10.49 9.83 7.30
C ILE A 182 11.12 11.19 7.60
N GLU A 183 11.62 11.89 6.56
CA GLU A 183 12.13 13.26 6.68
C GLU A 183 11.03 14.29 7.01
N GLY A 184 9.75 13.93 6.92
CA GLY A 184 8.63 14.87 7.05
C GLY A 184 8.53 15.84 5.86
N LYS A 185 8.94 15.42 4.67
CA LYS A 185 8.90 16.23 3.44
C LYS A 185 8.00 15.58 2.39
N TYR A 186 7.38 16.43 1.57
CA TYR A 186 6.60 15.95 0.42
C TYR A 186 7.54 15.39 -0.65
N ALA A 187 7.31 14.14 -1.05
CA ALA A 187 7.98 13.56 -2.21
C ALA A 187 7.65 14.37 -3.47
N LYS A 188 8.65 14.57 -4.34
CA LYS A 188 8.53 15.31 -5.60
C LYS A 188 8.84 14.39 -6.77
N ILE A 189 7.89 13.50 -7.07
CA ILE A 189 7.93 12.67 -8.27
C ILE A 189 7.37 13.51 -9.43
N PRO A 190 8.12 13.70 -10.53
CA PRO A 190 7.65 14.44 -11.70
C PRO A 190 6.32 13.90 -12.20
N VAL A 191 5.42 14.80 -12.64
CA VAL A 191 4.04 14.50 -13.09
C VAL A 191 3.13 13.99 -11.97
N ILE A 192 3.51 12.94 -11.25
CA ILE A 192 2.71 12.28 -10.21
C ILE A 192 2.43 13.22 -9.04
N SER A 193 3.47 13.79 -8.43
CA SER A 193 3.30 14.69 -7.28
C SER A 193 2.66 16.03 -7.68
N GLN A 194 2.69 16.41 -8.95
CA GLN A 194 1.99 17.59 -9.46
C GLN A 194 0.49 17.30 -9.60
N ALA A 195 0.13 16.16 -10.20
CA ALA A 195 -1.26 15.71 -10.30
C ALA A 195 -1.93 15.60 -8.92
N VAL A 196 -1.21 15.07 -7.91
CA VAL A 196 -1.71 15.00 -6.54
C VAL A 196 -1.96 16.39 -5.94
N ARG A 197 -1.09 17.37 -6.16
CA ARG A 197 -1.30 18.75 -5.67
C ARG A 197 -2.55 19.36 -6.28
N ILE A 198 -2.69 19.26 -7.61
CA ILE A 198 -3.88 19.75 -8.33
C ILE A 198 -5.16 19.11 -7.75
N GLN A 199 -5.14 17.81 -7.46
CA GLN A 199 -6.29 17.12 -6.86
C GLN A 199 -6.64 17.64 -5.46
N ILE A 200 -5.64 17.98 -4.64
CA ILE A 200 -5.86 18.53 -3.30
C ILE A 200 -6.39 19.96 -3.39
N ASP A 201 -5.80 20.79 -4.25
CA ASP A 201 -6.17 22.19 -4.43
C ASP A 201 -7.59 22.34 -4.97
N ASN A 202 -8.01 21.46 -5.90
CA ASN A 202 -9.38 21.44 -6.43
C ASN A 202 -10.45 20.98 -5.41
N GLN A 203 -10.05 20.46 -4.25
CA GLN A 203 -10.97 19.98 -3.21
C GLN A 203 -11.11 20.95 -2.03
N LEU A 204 -10.44 22.11 -2.08
CA LEU A 204 -10.59 23.23 -1.15
C LEU A 204 -11.64 24.22 -1.67
#